data_AF-A0A7M3SD30-F1
#
_entry.id   AF-A0A7M3SD30-F1
#
_cell.length_a   1.000
_cell.length_b   1.000
_cell.length_c   1.000
_cell.angle_alpha   90.00
_cell.angle_beta   90.00
_cell.angle_gamma   90.00
#
_symmetry.space_group_name_H-M   'P 1'
#
loop_
_entity.id
_entity.type
_entity.pdbx_description
1 polymer ?
#
loop_
_entity_poly.entity_id
_entity_poly.type
_entity_poly.pdbx_seq_one_letter_code
_entity_poly.pdbx_strand_id
1 'polypeptide(L)' 'VIMLDNFSPEQCKTVNEQMEDQGIRDHVVLEASGGIVFDELKSWHECGLDVVSTSAVNRGVAPLDMSMLVKGL' A
#
# COMPACT_ATOMS: atom_id res chain seq x y z
N VAL A 1 11.07 -1.33 -10.16
CA VAL A 1 9.78 -0.98 -9.52
C VAL A 1 8.87 -0.44 -10.60
N ILE A 2 7.63 -0.95 -10.67
CA ILE A 2 6.54 -0.42 -11.48
C ILE A 2 5.41 -0.10 -10.50
N MET A 3 4.94 1.15 -10.53
CA MET A 3 3.88 1.63 -9.66
C MET A 3 2.56 1.67 -10.43
N LEU A 4 1.54 1.01 -9.88
CA LEU A 4 0.17 0.99 -10.36
C LEU A 4 -0.62 2.06 -9.60
N ASP A 5 -0.78 3.23 -10.21
CA ASP A 5 -1.41 4.38 -9.57
C ASP A 5 -2.93 4.42 -9.82
N ASN A 6 -3.71 4.48 -8.75
CA ASN A 6 -5.19 4.48 -8.74
C ASN A 6 -5.84 3.28 -9.47
N PHE A 7 -5.17 2.13 -9.46
CA PHE A 7 -5.76 0.86 -9.89
C PHE A 7 -6.63 0.27 -8.78
N SER A 8 -7.68 -0.48 -9.12
CA SER A 8 -8.39 -1.31 -8.14
C SER A 8 -7.59 -2.58 -7.82
N PRO A 9 -7.88 -3.27 -6.69
CA PRO A 9 -7.29 -4.56 -6.37
C PRO A 9 -7.41 -5.58 -7.52
N GLU A 10 -8.55 -5.64 -8.19
CA GLU A 10 -8.79 -6.55 -9.31
C GLU A 10 -7.90 -6.22 -10.51
N GLN A 11 -7.75 -4.92 -10.82
CA GLN A 11 -6.87 -4.49 -11.91
C GLN A 11 -5.40 -4.80 -11.60
N CYS A 12 -4.96 -4.58 -10.36
CA CYS A 12 -3.62 -4.95 -9.90
C CYS A 12 -3.36 -6.45 -10.05
N LYS A 13 -4.34 -7.29 -9.70
CA LYS A 13 -4.24 -8.74 -9.86
C LYS A 13 -4.11 -9.14 -11.33
N THR A 14 -4.92 -8.56 -12.22
CA THR A 14 -4.81 -8.81 -13.66
C THR A 14 -3.44 -8.41 -14.21
N VAL A 15 -2.87 -7.28 -13.76
CA VAL A 15 -1.51 -6.87 -14.17
C VAL A 15 -0.47 -7.88 -13.68
N ASN A 16 -0.59 -8.36 -12.44
CA ASN A 16 0.30 -9.39 -11.89
C ASN A 16 0.26 -10.67 -12.74
N GLU A 17 -0.93 -11.20 -13.02
CA GLU A 17 -1.14 -12.40 -13.85
C GLU A 17 -0.55 -12.22 -15.27
N GLN A 18 -0.75 -11.05 -15.90
CA GLN A 18 -0.18 -10.76 -17.21
C GLN A 18 1.36 -10.70 -17.20
N MET A 19 1.95 -10.21 -16.10
CA MET A 19 3.41 -10.18 -15.95
C MET A 19 4.00 -11.57 -15.71
N GLU A 20 3.26 -12.44 -15.01
CA GLU A 20 3.63 -13.86 -14.85
C GLU A 20 3.58 -14.57 -16.21
N ASP A 21 2.50 -14.40 -16.98
CA ASP A 21 2.35 -14.99 -18.32
C ASP A 21 3.45 -14.53 -19.30
N GLN A 22 3.90 -13.28 -19.18
CA GLN A 22 4.99 -12.73 -19.99
C GLN A 22 6.39 -13.13 -19.49
N GLY A 23 6.49 -13.81 -18.33
CA GLY A 23 7.76 -14.23 -17.74
C GLY A 23 8.60 -13.07 -17.21
N ILE A 24 8.00 -11.92 -16.91
CA ILE A 24 8.71 -10.71 -16.46
C ILE A 24 8.47 -10.37 -14.98
N ARG A 25 7.51 -11.04 -14.33
CA ARG A 25 7.13 -10.76 -12.93
C ARG A 25 8.30 -10.84 -11.95
N ASP A 26 9.20 -11.80 -12.12
CA ASP A 26 10.38 -12.01 -11.25
C ASP A 26 11.45 -10.93 -11.41
N HIS A 27 11.37 -10.10 -12.46
CA HIS A 27 12.35 -9.07 -12.76
C HIS A 27 11.91 -7.67 -12.29
N VAL A 28 10.69 -7.54 -11.77
CA VAL A 28 10.12 -6.26 -11.37
C VAL A 28 9.50 -6.35 -9.97
N VAL A 29 9.57 -5.24 -9.25
CA VAL A 29 8.82 -5.03 -8.01
C VAL A 29 7.54 -4.28 -8.37
N LEU A 30 6.38 -4.83 -8.03
CA LEU A 30 5.08 -4.21 -8.22
C LEU A 30 4.63 -3.46 -6.97
N GLU A 31 4.30 -2.19 -7.14
CA GLU A 31 3.80 -1.31 -6.09
C GLU A 31 2.38 -0.82 -6.45
N ALA A 32 1.44 -0.85 -5.51
CA ALA A 32 0.15 -0.16 -5.66
C ALA A 32 0.10 1.13 -4.86
N SER A 33 -0.50 2.17 -5.46
CA SER A 33 -0.67 3.51 -4.88
C SER A 33 -2.05 4.08 -5.20
N GLY A 34 -2.54 4.97 -4.34
CA GLY A 34 -3.75 5.76 -4.54
C GLY A 34 -5.02 5.10 -3.99
N GLY A 35 -5.81 5.86 -3.22
CA GLY A 35 -7.11 5.40 -2.70
C GLY A 35 -7.09 4.28 -1.65
N ILE A 36 -5.92 3.78 -1.26
CA ILE A 36 -5.80 2.62 -0.37
C ILE A 36 -6.07 3.01 1.10
N VAL A 37 -7.03 2.35 1.73
CA VAL A 37 -7.40 2.53 3.15
C VAL A 37 -7.14 1.26 3.95
N PHE A 38 -6.99 1.41 5.28
CA PHE A 38 -6.63 0.30 6.17
C PHE A 38 -7.65 -0.85 6.15
N ASP A 39 -8.95 -0.54 6.10
CA ASP A 39 -10.04 -1.53 6.12
C ASP A 39 -10.03 -2.48 4.91
N GLU A 40 -9.48 -2.01 3.78
CA GLU A 40 -9.42 -2.77 2.54
C GLU A 40 -8.08 -3.48 2.35
N LEU A 41 -7.09 -3.29 3.23
CA LEU A 41 -5.71 -3.76 3.02
C LEU A 41 -5.61 -5.27 2.72
N LYS A 42 -6.57 -6.07 3.19
CA LYS A 42 -6.65 -7.50 2.88
C LYS A 42 -6.86 -7.79 1.39
N SER A 43 -7.70 -7.02 0.68
CA SER A 43 -7.92 -7.24 -0.75
C SER A 43 -6.65 -6.95 -1.56
N TRP A 44 -5.90 -5.91 -1.17
CA TRP A 44 -4.62 -5.55 -1.78
C TRP A 44 -3.53 -6.60 -1.57
N HIS A 45 -3.53 -7.27 -0.41
CA HIS A 45 -2.59 -8.36 -0.13
C HIS A 45 -2.80 -9.57 -1.07
N GLU A 46 -4.05 -9.83 -1.45
CA GLU A 46 -4.41 -10.96 -2.33
C GLU A 46 -4.10 -10.70 -3.83
N CYS A 47 -3.64 -9.49 -4.19
CA CYS A 47 -3.33 -9.09 -5.57
C CYS A 47 -1.96 -9.57 -6.10
N GLY A 48 -1.08 -10.12 -5.24
CA GLY A 48 0.27 -10.53 -5.65
C GLY A 48 1.26 -9.36 -5.81
N LEU A 49 0.97 -8.22 -5.20
CA LEU A 49 1.84 -7.04 -5.18
C LEU A 49 2.96 -7.19 -4.14
N ASP A 50 4.09 -6.52 -4.37
CA ASP A 50 5.23 -6.55 -3.45
C ASP A 50 5.16 -5.43 -2.41
N VAL A 51 4.63 -4.27 -2.83
CA VAL A 51 4.59 -3.05 -2.01
C VAL A 51 3.21 -2.40 -2.11
N VAL A 52 2.72 -1.92 -0.97
CA VAL A 52 1.55 -1.05 -0.89
C VAL A 52 1.99 0.28 -0.31
N SER A 53 1.74 1.37 -1.05
CA SER A 53 1.96 2.72 -0.56
C SER A 53 0.65 3.49 -0.46
N THR A 54 0.46 4.20 0.64
CA THR A 54 -0.76 4.97 0.88
C THR A 54 -0.47 6.29 1.58
N SER A 55 -1.16 7.33 1.13
CA SER A 55 -1.15 8.62 1.81
C SER A 55 -1.89 8.61 3.15
N ALA A 56 -2.71 7.59 3.42
CA ALA A 56 -3.46 7.46 4.67
C ALA A 56 -2.57 7.43 5.92
N VAL A 57 -1.30 7.02 5.78
CA VAL A 57 -0.32 7.00 6.88
C VAL A 57 0.18 8.41 7.24
N ASN A 58 0.15 9.37 6.29
CA ASN A 58 0.80 10.67 6.45
C ASN A 58 -0.16 11.86 6.34
N ARG A 59 -1.29 11.70 5.65
CA ARG A 59 -2.23 12.79 5.33
C ARG A 59 -3.51 12.65 6.14
N GLY A 60 -3.80 13.65 6.96
CA GLY A 60 -5.05 13.70 7.73
C GLY A 60 -5.12 12.70 8.89
N VAL A 61 -3.98 12.20 9.37
CA VAL A 61 -3.91 11.30 10.51
C VAL A 61 -4.28 11.99 11.81
N ALA A 62 -4.95 11.26 12.71
CA ALA A 62 -5.25 11.76 14.04
C ALA A 62 -3.93 12.00 14.81
N PRO A 63 -3.76 13.16 15.45
CA PRO A 63 -2.60 13.40 16.28
C PRO A 63 -2.59 12.45 17.47
N LEU A 64 -1.40 11.95 17.83
CA LEU A 64 -1.22 11.20 19.07
C LEU A 64 -1.24 12.20 20.23
N ASP A 65 -2.22 12.06 21.12
CA ASP A 65 -2.32 12.90 22.32
C ASP A 65 -1.24 12.51 23.33
N MET A 66 -0.26 13.39 23.52
CA MET A 66 0.89 13.17 24.39
C MET A 66 1.00 14.28 25.42
N SER A 67 1.25 13.91 26.67
CA SER A 67 1.54 14.84 27.76
C SER A 67 2.83 14.45 28.48
N MET A 68 3.49 15.44 29.08
CA MET A 68 4.69 15.24 29.90
C MET A 68 4.37 15.69 31.33
N LEU A 69 4.45 14.78 32.29
CA LEU A 69 4.31 15.10 33.71
C LEU A 69 5.69 15.34 34.33
N VAL A 70 5.91 16.54 34.85
CA VAL A 70 7.14 16.91 35.56
C VAL A 70 6.85 17.06 37.05
N LYS A 71 7.64 16.39 37.91
CA LYS A 71 7.65 16.62 39.36
C LYS A 71 8.92 17.38 39.74
N GLY A 72 8.75 18.52 40.42
CA GLY A 72 9.84 19.24 41.07
C GLY A 72 10.26 18.56 42.38
N LEU A 73 11.44 18.94 42.89
CA LEU A 73 11.89 18.63 44.25
C LEU A 73 11.13 19.48 45.28
#